data_AF-A0A1H7S8S7-F1
#
_entry.id   AF-A0A1H7S8S7-F1
#
_cell.length_a   1.000
_cell.length_b   1.000
_cell.length_c   1.000
_cell.angle_alpha   90.00
_cell.angle_beta   90.00
_cell.angle_gamma   90.00
#
_symmetry.space_group_name_H-M   'P 1'
#
loop_
_entity.id
_entity.type
_entity.pdbx_description
1 polymer ?
#
loop_
_entity_poly.entity_id
_entity_poly.type
_entity_poly.pdbx_seq_one_letter_code
_entity_poly.pdbx_strand_id
1 'polypeptide(L)'
;MGKWDLPGGRLEFGEQPETALHREIEEETGLSNLQLVIRSAESNVLEWVHEGEPEELHHIGILYDVYLTSASQPYEIKREPDGEDSLGAQWFTLEEVGALSLTPFAAYMIRNSGVLGSSGNSFQ
;
A
#
# COMPACT_ATOMS: atom_id res chain seq x y z
N MET A 1 4.90 15.61 3.35
CA MET A 1 5.90 14.85 2.57
C MET A 1 6.76 14.05 3.53
N GLY A 2 7.12 12.81 3.18
CA GLY A 2 7.93 11.91 4.03
C GLY A 2 7.14 10.90 4.87
N LYS A 3 5.90 10.56 4.48
CA LYS A 3 5.16 9.45 5.08
C LYS A 3 5.32 8.21 4.20
N TRP A 4 5.36 7.03 4.81
CA TRP A 4 5.27 5.75 4.12
C TRP A 4 3.81 5.40 3.86
N ASP A 5 3.54 4.88 2.67
CA ASP A 5 2.23 4.37 2.27
C ASP A 5 2.33 2.89 1.86
N LEU A 6 1.18 2.27 1.61
CA LEU A 6 1.07 1.00 0.92
C LEU A 6 1.25 1.23 -0.59
N PRO A 7 1.77 0.24 -1.33
CA PRO A 7 1.75 0.29 -2.79
C PRO A 7 0.33 0.43 -3.33
N GLY A 8 0.17 1.24 -4.38
CA GLY A 8 -1.13 1.50 -5.01
C GLY A 8 -1.28 2.92 -5.52
N GLY A 9 -2.31 3.13 -6.33
CA GLY A 9 -2.52 4.41 -7.01
C GLY A 9 -3.95 4.60 -7.49
N ARG A 10 -4.11 5.55 -8.40
CA ARG A 10 -5.43 5.90 -8.96
C ARG A 10 -5.84 4.86 -9.99
N LEU A 11 -7.16 4.67 -10.12
CA LEU A 11 -7.72 3.90 -11.22
C LEU A 11 -7.64 4.69 -12.53
N GLU A 12 -7.26 4.02 -13.60
CA GLU A 12 -7.53 4.51 -14.94
C GLU A 12 -9.02 4.38 -15.31
N PHE A 13 -9.47 5.15 -16.31
CA PHE A 13 -10.88 5.14 -16.71
C PHE A 13 -11.31 3.76 -17.24
N GLY A 14 -12.22 3.10 -16.53
CA GLY A 14 -12.73 1.77 -16.88
C GLY A 14 -11.85 0.61 -16.39
N GLU A 15 -10.77 0.90 -15.67
CA GLU A 15 -9.88 -0.10 -15.08
C GLU A 15 -10.56 -0.78 -13.88
N GLN A 16 -10.39 -2.10 -13.78
CA GLN A 16 -10.83 -2.84 -12.60
C GLN A 16 -9.85 -2.60 -11.44
N PRO A 17 -10.32 -2.46 -10.18
CA PRO A 17 -9.43 -2.21 -9.04
C PRO A 17 -8.28 -3.20 -8.89
N GLU A 18 -8.53 -4.49 -9.13
CA GLU A 18 -7.50 -5.53 -9.06
C GLU A 18 -6.45 -5.37 -10.17
N THR A 19 -6.87 -4.98 -11.38
CA THR A 19 -5.95 -4.68 -12.50
C THR A 19 -5.05 -3.51 -12.16
N ALA A 20 -5.62 -2.42 -11.64
CA ALA A 20 -4.85 -1.26 -11.21
C ALA A 20 -3.85 -1.64 -10.12
N LEU A 21 -4.28 -2.38 -9.10
CA LEU A 21 -3.39 -2.76 -8.00
C LEU A 21 -2.24 -3.65 -8.47
N HIS A 22 -2.48 -4.57 -9.41
CA HIS A 22 -1.39 -5.34 -10.03
C HIS A 22 -0.37 -4.45 -10.74
N ARG A 23 -0.84 -3.49 -11.55
CA ARG A 23 0.02 -2.53 -12.27
C ARG A 23 0.84 -1.69 -11.31
N GLU A 24 0.20 -1.05 -10.33
CA GLU A 24 0.86 -0.17 -9.37
C GLU A 24 1.92 -0.93 -8.54
N ILE A 25 1.60 -2.13 -8.03
CA ILE A 25 2.59 -2.94 -7.30
C ILE A 25 3.79 -3.28 -8.18
N GLU A 26 3.56 -3.64 -9.46
CA GLU A 26 4.64 -3.93 -10.40
C GLU A 26 5.50 -2.69 -10.70
N GLU A 27 4.88 -1.52 -10.91
CA GLU A 27 5.55 -0.26 -11.22
C GLU A 27 6.40 0.26 -10.04
N GLU A 28 5.84 0.22 -8.83
CA GLU A 28 6.46 0.76 -7.62
C GLU A 28 7.46 -0.21 -6.97
N THR A 29 7.18 -1.52 -7.01
CA THR A 29 7.96 -2.53 -6.28
C THR A 29 8.63 -3.56 -7.18
N GLY A 30 8.23 -3.70 -8.44
CA GLY A 30 8.72 -4.74 -9.34
C GLY A 30 8.15 -6.15 -9.07
N LEU A 31 7.25 -6.29 -8.09
CA LEU A 31 6.63 -7.57 -7.76
C LEU A 31 5.48 -7.92 -8.72
N SER A 32 5.33 -9.21 -9.01
CA SER A 32 4.23 -9.71 -9.83
C SER A 32 3.83 -11.13 -9.40
N ASN A 33 2.85 -11.73 -10.06
CA ASN A 33 2.28 -13.04 -9.67
C ASN A 33 1.71 -13.01 -8.24
N LEU A 34 0.76 -12.11 -8.03
CA LEU A 34 0.13 -11.88 -6.74
C LEU A 34 -1.28 -12.47 -6.72
N GLN A 35 -1.71 -12.91 -5.54
CA GLN A 35 -3.11 -13.15 -5.25
C GLN A 35 -3.61 -11.98 -4.40
N LEU A 36 -4.72 -11.38 -4.82
CA LEU A 36 -5.35 -10.25 -4.15
C LEU A 36 -6.63 -10.71 -3.45
N VAL A 37 -6.84 -10.26 -2.22
CA VAL A 37 -8.09 -10.50 -1.48
C VAL A 37 -8.57 -9.16 -0.93
N ILE A 38 -9.79 -8.74 -1.31
CA ILE A 38 -10.38 -7.52 -0.76
C ILE A 38 -10.49 -7.65 0.75
N ARG A 39 -9.85 -6.73 1.47
CA ARG A 39 -9.96 -6.63 2.92
C ARG A 39 -11.07 -5.67 3.32
N SER A 40 -11.06 -4.45 2.79
CA SER A 40 -12.08 -3.44 3.10
C SER A 40 -12.11 -2.31 2.07
N ALA A 41 -13.12 -1.45 2.17
CA ALA A 41 -13.16 -0.16 1.51
C ALA A 41 -13.27 0.92 2.58
N GLU A 42 -12.32 1.83 2.60
CA GLU A 42 -12.19 2.86 3.64
C GLU A 42 -12.15 4.24 3.01
N SER A 43 -12.49 5.26 3.80
CA SER A 43 -12.32 6.64 3.36
C SER A 43 -11.61 7.50 4.40
N ASN A 44 -10.91 8.53 3.91
CA ASN A 44 -10.26 9.55 4.71
C ASN A 44 -10.49 10.91 4.05
N VAL A 45 -10.64 11.95 4.88
CA VAL A 45 -10.64 13.33 4.41
C VAL A 45 -9.25 13.90 4.63
N LEU A 46 -8.67 14.47 3.58
CA LEU A 46 -7.34 15.04 3.58
C LEU A 46 -7.46 16.50 3.15
N GLU A 47 -6.87 17.40 3.93
CA GLU A 47 -6.64 18.76 3.47
C GLU A 47 -5.34 18.79 2.68
N TRP A 48 -5.39 19.32 1.46
CA TRP A 48 -4.22 19.53 0.61
C TRP A 48 -4.29 20.92 -0.04
N VAL A 49 -3.18 21.40 -0.58
CA VAL A 49 -3.12 22.71 -1.23
C VAL A 49 -2.97 22.48 -2.73
N HIS A 50 -3.97 22.87 -3.50
CA HIS A 50 -3.96 22.83 -4.96
C HIS A 50 -3.87 24.26 -5.51
N GLU A 51 -2.86 24.55 -6.32
CA GLU A 51 -2.63 25.88 -6.90
C GLU A 51 -2.60 27.05 -5.89
N GLY A 52 -2.27 26.76 -4.63
CA GLY A 52 -2.19 27.75 -3.55
C GLY A 52 -3.47 27.89 -2.72
N GLU A 53 -4.56 27.22 -3.10
CA GLU A 53 -5.82 27.21 -2.36
C GLU A 53 -5.98 25.90 -1.56
N PRO A 54 -6.47 25.96 -0.32
CA PRO A 54 -6.77 24.76 0.46
C PRO A 54 -7.99 24.05 -0.14
N GLU A 55 -7.83 22.76 -0.41
CA GLU A 55 -8.88 21.86 -0.87
C GLU A 55 -9.05 20.68 0.09
N GLU A 56 -10.29 20.27 0.30
CA GLU A 56 -10.62 19.05 1.01
C GLU A 56 -10.80 17.91 0.00
N LEU A 57 -9.93 16.91 0.07
CA LEU A 57 -10.01 15.69 -0.72
C LEU A 57 -10.67 14.59 0.11
N HIS A 58 -11.80 14.07 -0.38
CA HIS A 58 -12.39 12.84 0.15
C HIS A 58 -11.77 11.65 -0.58
N HIS A 59 -10.77 11.03 0.03
CA HIS A 59 -10.06 9.89 -0.53
C HIS A 59 -10.73 8.58 -0.12
N ILE A 60 -11.12 7.75 -1.09
CA ILE A 60 -11.69 6.41 -0.89
C ILE A 60 -10.67 5.39 -1.41
N GLY A 61 -10.28 4.43 -0.58
CA GLY A 61 -9.35 3.36 -0.92
C GLY A 61 -10.02 1.99 -0.79
N ILE A 62 -9.81 1.13 -1.78
CA ILE A 62 -10.14 -0.30 -1.69
C ILE A 62 -8.85 -1.01 -1.29
N LEU A 63 -8.84 -1.61 -0.10
CA LEU A 63 -7.65 -2.18 0.52
C LEU A 63 -7.65 -3.69 0.36
N TYR A 64 -6.47 -4.24 0.04
CA TYR A 64 -6.30 -5.65 -0.27
C TYR A 64 -5.23 -6.29 0.62
N ASP A 65 -5.45 -7.54 0.98
CA ASP A 65 -4.35 -8.43 1.35
C ASP A 65 -3.72 -8.98 0.07
N VAL A 66 -2.39 -8.97 0.03
CA VAL A 66 -1.59 -9.33 -1.14
C VAL A 66 -0.67 -10.49 -0.79
N TYR A 67 -0.78 -11.59 -1.54
CA TYR A 67 0.02 -12.80 -1.32
C TYR A 67 0.89 -13.07 -2.55
N LEU A 68 2.19 -13.23 -2.34
CA LEU A 68 3.12 -13.69 -3.38
C LEU A 68 2.85 -15.16 -3.68
N THR A 69 2.48 -15.48 -4.92
CA THR A 69 2.14 -16.86 -5.31
C THR A 69 3.31 -17.61 -5.94
N SER A 70 4.36 -16.89 -6.34
CA SER A 70 5.55 -17.48 -6.96
C SER A 70 6.64 -17.76 -5.94
N ALA A 71 7.02 -19.04 -5.78
CA ALA A 71 8.19 -19.43 -5.00
C ALA A 71 9.53 -19.01 -5.64
N SER A 72 9.51 -18.57 -6.91
CA SER A 72 10.70 -18.25 -7.70
C SER A 72 10.96 -16.75 -7.88
N GLN A 73 10.12 -15.86 -7.33
CA GLN A 73 10.50 -14.46 -7.16
C GLN A 73 11.27 -14.33 -5.84
N PRO A 74 12.55 -13.89 -5.86
CA PRO A 74 13.17 -13.46 -4.63
C PRO A 74 12.36 -12.29 -4.08
N TYR A 75 12.35 -12.10 -2.75
CA TYR A 75 11.76 -10.92 -2.08
C TYR A 75 12.47 -9.59 -2.44
N GLU A 76 13.15 -9.56 -3.57
CA GLU A 76 13.75 -8.38 -4.16
C GLU A 76 12.64 -7.47 -4.66
N ILE A 77 12.76 -6.21 -4.26
CA ILE A 77 11.87 -5.13 -4.64
C ILE A 77 12.69 -4.00 -5.23
N LYS A 78 12.09 -3.26 -6.15
CA LYS A 78 12.61 -1.98 -6.63
C LYS A 78 12.67 -1.01 -5.46
N ARG A 79 13.89 -0.58 -5.11
CA ARG A 79 14.15 0.38 -4.03
C ARG A 79 14.41 1.79 -4.52
N GLU A 80 14.55 1.95 -5.83
CA GLU A 80 14.81 3.24 -6.47
C GLU A 80 13.49 3.92 -6.83
N PRO A 81 13.47 5.27 -6.91
CA PRO A 81 12.30 6.01 -7.37
C PRO A 81 11.79 5.50 -8.72
N ASP A 82 10.47 5.50 -8.91
CA ASP A 82 9.83 5.11 -10.16
C ASP A 82 9.75 6.24 -11.20
N GLY A 83 10.03 7.47 -10.78
CA GLY A 83 9.94 8.67 -11.61
C GLY A 83 8.64 9.44 -11.44
N GLU A 84 7.72 8.94 -10.60
CA GLU A 84 6.46 9.56 -10.22
C GLU A 84 6.54 10.01 -8.74
N ASP A 85 5.54 9.67 -7.92
CA ASP A 85 5.41 10.17 -6.54
C ASP A 85 6.16 9.32 -5.50
N SER A 86 6.76 8.19 -5.89
CA SER A 86 7.44 7.27 -4.97
C SER A 86 8.96 7.47 -4.92
N LEU A 87 9.51 7.47 -3.70
CA LEU A 87 10.96 7.46 -3.47
C LEU A 87 11.54 6.02 -3.46
N GLY A 88 10.72 5.02 -3.79
CA GLY A 88 11.07 3.60 -3.79
C GLY A 88 10.38 2.81 -2.68
N ALA A 89 10.55 1.48 -2.70
CA ALA A 89 9.90 0.57 -1.76
C ALA A 89 10.90 -0.12 -0.81
N GLN A 90 10.43 -0.44 0.40
CA GLN A 90 11.19 -1.18 1.40
C GLN A 90 10.31 -2.19 2.15
N TRP A 91 10.87 -3.37 2.44
CA TRP A 91 10.27 -4.31 3.39
C TRP A 91 10.55 -3.85 4.83
N PHE A 92 9.51 -3.84 5.65
CA PHE A 92 9.59 -3.55 7.07
C PHE A 92 8.97 -4.67 7.89
N THR A 93 9.59 -5.00 9.01
CA THR A 93 8.96 -5.78 10.08
C THR A 93 7.90 -4.94 10.79
N LEU A 94 6.93 -5.59 11.45
CA LEU A 94 5.90 -4.88 12.21
C LEU A 94 6.48 -4.01 13.35
N GLU A 95 7.62 -4.40 13.90
CA GLU A 95 8.33 -3.61 14.90
C GLU A 95 8.89 -2.31 14.29
N GLU A 96 9.57 -2.41 13.14
CA GLU A 96 10.10 -1.24 12.42
C GLU A 96 8.99 -0.28 11.99
N VAL A 97 7.85 -0.82 11.52
CA VAL A 97 6.67 -0.04 11.15
C VAL A 97 6.18 0.84 12.30
N GLY A 98 6.31 0.38 13.55
CA GLY A 98 5.93 1.15 14.74
C GLY A 98 6.67 2.48 14.91
N ALA A 99 7.84 2.63 14.27
CA ALA A 99 8.62 3.87 14.27
C ALA A 99 8.38 4.76 13.04
N LEU A 100 7.62 4.28 12.04
CA LEU A 100 7.41 4.99 10.78
C LEU A 100 6.27 6.02 10.88
N SER A 101 6.41 7.12 10.15
CA SER A 101 5.29 8.02 9.87
C SER A 101 4.48 7.47 8.70
N LEU A 102 3.27 6.97 8.97
CA LEU A 102 2.40 6.33 7.97
C LEU A 102 1.31 7.27 7.46
N THR A 103 0.88 7.07 6.21
CA THR A 103 -0.38 7.62 5.69
C THR A 103 -1.59 7.00 6.40
N PRO A 104 -2.79 7.61 6.31
CA PRO A 104 -3.97 7.09 7.02
C PRO A 104 -4.34 5.64 6.65
N PHE A 105 -4.26 5.27 5.37
CA PHE A 105 -4.59 3.91 4.92
C PHE A 105 -3.52 2.89 5.34
N ALA A 106 -2.23 3.19 5.19
CA ALA A 106 -1.16 2.35 5.73
C ALA A 106 -1.33 2.15 7.24
N ALA A 107 -1.57 3.22 7.99
CA ALA A 107 -1.79 3.13 9.43
C ALA A 107 -3.05 2.31 9.79
N TYR A 108 -4.12 2.42 9.01
CA TYR A 108 -5.32 1.60 9.17
C TYR A 108 -5.01 0.11 8.99
N MET A 109 -4.32 -0.25 7.90
CA MET A 109 -3.99 -1.65 7.61
C MET A 109 -3.10 -2.27 8.68
N ILE A 110 -2.10 -1.53 9.18
CA ILE A 110 -1.22 -2.03 10.25
C ILE A 110 -2.00 -2.25 11.55
N ARG A 111 -2.86 -1.31 11.97
CA ARG A 111 -3.69 -1.46 13.18
C ARG A 111 -4.66 -2.64 13.09
N ASN A 112 -5.19 -2.91 11.90
CA ASN A 112 -6.20 -3.95 11.66
C ASN A 112 -5.61 -5.24 11.05
N SER A 113 -4.28 -5.37 11.03
CA SER A 113 -3.58 -6.55 10.50
C SER A 113 -3.83 -7.84 11.32
N GLY A 114 -4.39 -7.72 12.52
CA GLY A 114 -4.68 -8.86 13.41
C GLY A 114 -3.46 -9.38 14.18
N VAL A 115 -2.29 -8.72 14.09
CA VAL A 115 -1.03 -9.22 14.67
C VAL A 115 -0.75 -8.69 16.09
N LEU A 116 -1.50 -7.69 16.57
CA LEU A 116 -1.39 -7.21 17.96
C LEU A 116 -2.27 -8.05 18.90
N GLY A 117 -1.93 -9.32 19.08
CA GLY A 117 -2.51 -10.12 20.17
C GLY A 117 -2.67 -11.61 19.93
N SER A 118 -1.59 -12.35 19.67
CA SER A 118 -1.40 -13.69 20.25
C SER A 118 -0.06 -14.28 19.81
N SER A 119 0.75 -14.64 20.81
CA SER A 119 1.80 -15.64 20.67
C SER A 119 1.24 -16.91 20.02
N GLY A 120 1.54 -17.11 18.74
CA GLY A 120 1.17 -18.31 18.00
C GLY A 120 1.69 -18.22 16.57
N ASN A 121 2.58 -19.14 16.20
CA ASN A 121 2.95 -19.35 14.80
C ASN A 121 1.68 -19.65 14.00
N SER A 122 1.35 -18.81 13.02
CA SER A 122 0.50 -19.24 11.91
C SER A 122 0.75 -18.34 10.70
N PHE A 123 1.48 -18.91 9.75
CA PHE A 123 1.24 -18.66 8.33
C PHE A 123 -0.17 -19.17 8.00
N GLN A 124 -1.04 -18.29 7.52
CA GLN A 124 -2.05 -18.60 6.51
C GLN A 124 -2.17 -17.41 5.58
#